data_AF-A0AB37UZ19-F1
#
_entry.id   AF-A0AB37UZ19-F1
#
_cell.length_a   1.000
_cell.length_b   1.000
_cell.length_c   1.000
_cell.angle_alpha   90.00
_cell.angle_beta   90.00
_cell.angle_gamma   90.00
#
_symmetry.space_group_name_H-M   'P 1'
#
loop_
_entity.id
_entity.type
_entity.pdbx_description
1 polymer ?
#
loop_
_entity_poly.entity_id
_entity_poly.type
_entity_poly.pdbx_seq_one_letter_code
_entity_poly.pdbx_strand_id
1 'polypeptide(L)'
;MAVVVKVVNGKIQEYEHGHYRRTCGSNIVAADTDGYIVAAVTAKGKVEEYENGHYRRTYGGNAVNVQVSGGIVAVTTSKGKVEEYENGHYRRTY
;
A
#
# COMPACT_ATOMS: atom_id res chain seq x y z
N MET A 1 -9.55 -10.02 9.55
CA MET A 1 -10.70 -9.36 8.88
C MET A 1 -10.51 -9.57 7.38
N ALA A 2 -11.51 -10.04 6.63
CA ALA A 2 -11.34 -10.34 5.20
C ALA A 2 -11.60 -9.09 4.35
N VAL A 3 -10.57 -8.26 4.20
CA VAL A 3 -10.57 -7.08 3.33
C VAL A 3 -9.73 -7.40 2.09
N VAL A 4 -10.24 -7.04 0.91
CA VAL A 4 -9.52 -7.12 -0.35
C VAL A 4 -9.45 -5.72 -0.94
N VAL A 5 -8.29 -5.35 -1.48
CA VAL A 5 -8.11 -4.08 -2.19
C VAL A 5 -7.94 -4.32 -3.69
N LYS A 6 -8.44 -3.37 -4.48
CA LYS A 6 -8.19 -3.30 -5.92
C LYS A 6 -7.84 -1.89 -6.32
N VAL A 7 -6.90 -1.73 -7.24
CA VAL A 7 -6.62 -0.43 -7.85
C VAL A 7 -7.46 -0.30 -9.11
N VAL A 8 -8.33 0.72 -9.16
CA VAL A 8 -9.23 1.00 -10.28
C VAL A 8 -9.14 2.49 -10.61
N ASN A 9 -8.78 2.82 -11.85
CA ASN A 9 -8.64 4.20 -12.32
C ASN A 9 -7.78 5.10 -11.39
N GLY A 10 -6.65 4.57 -10.92
CA GLY A 10 -5.74 5.31 -10.05
C GLY A 10 -6.22 5.51 -8.60
N LYS A 11 -7.25 4.79 -8.17
CA LYS A 11 -7.77 4.82 -6.80
C LYS A 11 -7.85 3.42 -6.22
N ILE A 12 -7.78 3.31 -4.90
CA ILE A 12 -7.95 2.04 -4.18
C ILE A 12 -9.43 1.86 -3.88
N GLN A 13 -9.96 0.69 -4.19
CA GLN A 13 -11.28 0.25 -3.77
C GLN A 13 -11.11 -0.86 -2.74
N GLU A 14 -11.68 -0.65 -1.55
CA GLU A 14 -11.73 -1.66 -0.50
C GLU A 14 -13.02 -2.45 -0.59
N TYR A 15 -12.91 -3.77 -0.49
CA TYR A 15 -14.02 -4.71 -0.46
C TYR A 15 -13.97 -5.51 0.84
N GLU A 16 -15.09 -5.60 1.53
CA GLU A 16 -15.25 -6.38 2.74
C GLU A 16 -16.30 -7.46 2.48
N HIS A 17 -15.93 -8.73 2.67
CA HIS A 17 -16.77 -9.88 2.32
C HIS A 17 -17.31 -9.82 0.86
N GLY A 18 -16.53 -9.28 -0.06
CA GLY A 18 -16.91 -9.12 -1.48
C GLY A 18 -17.78 -7.90 -1.79
N HIS A 19 -18.25 -7.17 -0.78
CA HIS A 19 -19.04 -5.96 -0.97
C HIS A 19 -18.13 -4.72 -1.01
N TYR A 20 -18.40 -3.81 -1.95
CA TYR A 20 -17.70 -2.53 -2.00
C TYR A 20 -17.94 -1.76 -0.70
N ARG A 21 -16.84 -1.33 -0.07
CA ARG A 21 -16.87 -0.60 1.20
C ARG A 21 -16.60 0.88 1.01
N ARG A 22 -15.48 1.22 0.35
CA ARG A 22 -15.03 2.60 0.14
C ARG A 22 -14.00 2.71 -0.98
N THR A 23 -13.71 3.94 -1.37
CA THR A 23 -12.60 4.29 -2.26
C THR A 23 -11.67 5.28 -1.58
N CYS A 24 -10.36 5.07 -1.65
CA CYS A 24 -9.33 5.95 -1.07
C CYS A 24 -8.13 6.12 -2.01
N GLY A 25 -7.26 7.08 -1.69
CA GLY A 25 -6.08 7.40 -2.47
C GLY A 25 -6.32 8.05 -3.83
N SER A 26 -5.23 8.49 -4.45
CA SER A 26 -5.22 9.13 -5.76
C SER A 26 -3.89 8.88 -6.48
N ASN A 27 -3.95 8.68 -7.79
CA ASN A 27 -2.81 8.33 -8.63
C ASN A 27 -2.08 7.06 -8.15
N ILE A 28 -2.82 6.05 -7.70
CA ILE A 28 -2.28 4.79 -7.19
C ILE A 28 -2.01 3.83 -8.36
N VAL A 29 -0.85 3.17 -8.34
CA VAL A 29 -0.42 2.19 -9.36
C VAL A 29 -0.40 0.76 -8.83
N ALA A 30 -0.21 0.58 -7.53
CA ALA A 30 -0.26 -0.72 -6.85
C ALA A 30 -0.75 -0.53 -5.42
N ALA A 31 -1.42 -1.52 -4.85
CA ALA A 31 -1.83 -1.51 -3.44
C ALA A 31 -2.00 -2.93 -2.91
N ASP A 32 -1.76 -3.09 -1.62
CA ASP A 32 -1.94 -4.36 -0.89
C ASP A 32 -2.42 -4.11 0.55
N THR A 33 -2.99 -5.12 1.18
CA THR A 33 -3.52 -5.04 2.55
C THR A 33 -3.33 -6.33 3.34
N ASP A 34 -3.02 -6.20 4.62
CA ASP A 34 -3.08 -7.31 5.59
C ASP A 34 -4.43 -7.36 6.34
N GLY A 35 -5.40 -6.55 5.91
CA GLY A 35 -6.71 -6.40 6.52
C GLY A 35 -6.79 -5.35 7.63
N TYR A 36 -5.65 -4.82 8.10
CA TYR A 36 -5.61 -3.73 9.10
C TYR A 36 -5.15 -2.41 8.46
N ILE A 37 -4.09 -2.47 7.65
CA ILE A 37 -3.59 -1.33 6.89
C ILE A 37 -3.68 -1.62 5.40
N VAL A 38 -3.79 -0.56 4.61
CA VAL A 38 -3.63 -0.61 3.16
C VAL A 38 -2.38 0.17 2.81
N ALA A 39 -1.40 -0.47 2.18
CA ALA A 39 -0.24 0.23 1.63
C ALA A 39 -0.43 0.40 0.12
N ALA A 40 -0.09 1.57 -0.40
CA ALA A 40 -0.31 1.92 -1.79
C ALA A 40 0.88 2.64 -2.39
N VAL A 41 1.26 2.26 -3.61
CA VAL A 41 2.27 2.94 -4.39
C VAL A 41 1.60 3.99 -5.26
N THR A 42 2.05 5.24 -5.13
CA THR A 42 1.65 6.36 -5.97
C THR A 42 2.42 6.34 -7.30
N ALA A 43 1.89 6.98 -8.33
CA ALA A 43 2.56 7.16 -9.63
C ALA A 43 3.88 7.94 -9.53
N LYS A 44 4.12 8.65 -8.42
CA LYS A 44 5.39 9.34 -8.12
C LYS A 44 6.43 8.41 -7.46
N GLY A 45 6.12 7.12 -7.30
CA GLY A 45 6.97 6.14 -6.64
C GLY A 45 7.11 6.34 -5.13
N LYS A 46 6.12 6.98 -4.49
CA LYS A 46 5.99 7.06 -3.02
C LYS A 46 5.02 6.00 -2.52
N VAL A 47 5.22 5.54 -1.29
CA VAL A 47 4.31 4.63 -0.59
C VAL A 47 3.45 5.43 0.38
N GLU A 48 2.15 5.24 0.34
CA GLU A 48 1.17 5.80 1.27
C GLU A 48 0.51 4.67 2.06
N GLU A 49 0.33 4.86 3.37
CA GLU A 49 -0.45 3.95 4.20
C GLU A 49 -1.82 4.56 4.51
N TYR A 50 -2.84 3.73 4.49
CA TYR A 50 -4.19 4.05 4.88
C TYR A 50 -4.66 3.11 5.99
N GLU A 51 -5.34 3.66 6.98
CA GLU A 51 -5.96 2.92 8.07
C GLU A 51 -7.43 3.28 8.12
N ASN A 52 -8.30 2.28 7.98
CA ASN A 52 -9.75 2.49 7.84
C ASN A 52 -10.10 3.56 6.79
N GLY A 53 -9.40 3.55 5.64
CA GLY A 53 -9.60 4.51 4.55
C GLY A 53 -9.04 5.92 4.78
N HIS A 54 -8.47 6.20 5.94
CA HIS A 54 -7.85 7.49 6.24
C HIS A 54 -6.34 7.43 5.96
N TYR A 55 -5.84 8.47 5.30
CA TYR A 55 -4.40 8.62 5.08
C TYR A 55 -3.67 8.69 6.43
N ARG A 56 -2.60 7.88 6.56
CA ARG A 56 -1.80 7.78 7.77
C ARG A 56 -0.43 8.42 7.61
N ARG A 57 0.31 8.06 6.55
CA ARG A 57 1.68 8.53 6.29
C ARG A 57 2.13 8.26 4.86
N THR A 58 3.24 8.90 4.47
CA THR A 58 3.94 8.69 3.19
C THR A 58 5.42 8.45 3.45
N TYR A 59 6.03 7.50 2.73
CA TYR A 59 7.46 7.22 2.80
C TYR A 59 7.99 6.56 1.52
N GLY A 60 9.26 6.13 1.56
CA GLY A 60 9.94 5.46 0.47
C GLY A 60 10.25 6.35 -0.74
N GLY A 61 10.76 5.74 -1.79
CA GLY A 61 11.05 6.40 -3.05
C GLY A 61 11.33 5.39 -4.17
N ASN A 62 10.99 5.75 -5.40
CA ASN A 62 11.10 4.87 -6.57
C ASN A 62 10.34 3.54 -6.41
N ALA A 63 9.30 3.50 -5.60
CA ALA A 63 8.46 2.32 -5.44
C ALA A 63 7.69 2.02 -6.72
N VAL A 64 7.58 0.74 -7.07
CA VAL A 64 6.79 0.24 -8.21
C VAL A 64 5.77 -0.80 -7.81
N ASN A 65 6.00 -1.49 -6.69
CA ASN A 65 5.08 -2.48 -6.14
C ASN A 65 5.18 -2.49 -4.60
N VAL A 66 4.14 -3.00 -3.94
CA VAL A 66 4.07 -3.12 -2.48
C VAL A 66 3.34 -4.40 -2.08
N GLN A 67 3.79 -5.01 -0.99
CA GLN A 67 3.12 -6.11 -0.31
C GLN A 67 3.10 -5.84 1.19
N VAL A 68 2.03 -6.28 1.86
CA VAL A 68 1.85 -6.06 3.29
C VAL A 68 1.54 -7.38 3.98
N SER A 69 2.24 -7.65 5.08
CA SER A 69 1.94 -8.80 5.94
C SER A 69 2.33 -8.50 7.38
N GLY A 70 1.35 -8.60 8.29
CA GLY A 70 1.58 -8.43 9.73
C GLY A 70 2.20 -7.08 10.09
N GLY A 71 1.75 -5.99 9.47
CA GLY A 71 2.28 -4.64 9.68
C GLY A 71 3.64 -4.34 9.06
N ILE A 72 4.27 -5.31 8.38
CA ILE A 72 5.48 -5.08 7.58
C ILE A 72 5.06 -4.76 6.14
N VAL A 73 5.64 -3.69 5.59
CA VAL A 73 5.42 -3.26 4.21
C VAL A 73 6.70 -3.53 3.41
N ALA A 74 6.62 -4.48 2.48
CA ALA A 74 7.69 -4.79 1.54
C ALA A 74 7.48 -4.00 0.24
N VAL A 75 8.45 -3.15 -0.11
CA VAL A 75 8.38 -2.23 -1.24
C VAL A 75 9.37 -2.68 -2.29
N THR A 76 8.87 -3.02 -3.48
CA THR A 76 9.75 -3.25 -4.64
C THR A 76 10.06 -1.91 -5.29
N THR A 77 11.34 -1.60 -5.44
CA THR A 77 11.82 -0.38 -6.08
C THR A 77 12.03 -0.58 -7.58
N SER A 78 12.05 0.50 -8.35
CA SER A 78 12.34 0.47 -9.80
C SER A 78 13.75 -0.02 -10.14
N LYS A 79 14.63 -0.13 -9.14
CA LYS A 79 15.98 -0.69 -9.25
C LYS A 79 16.03 -2.20 -9.00
N GLY A 80 14.88 -2.84 -8.79
CA GLY A 80 14.77 -4.28 -8.51
C GLY A 80 15.10 -4.68 -7.07
N LYS A 81 15.39 -3.73 -6.18
CA LYS A 81 15.59 -3.99 -4.75
C LYS A 81 14.27 -4.06 -4.02
N VAL A 82 14.23 -4.83 -2.94
CA VAL A 82 13.11 -4.84 -1.99
C VAL A 82 13.53 -4.13 -0.72
N GLU A 83 12.72 -3.17 -0.26
CA GLU A 83 12.91 -2.45 1.00
C GLU A 83 11.76 -2.79 1.94
N GLU A 84 12.07 -3.23 3.16
CA GLU A 84 11.06 -3.46 4.20
C GLU A 84 10.92 -2.23 5.08
N TYR A 85 9.68 -1.89 5.38
CA TYR A 85 9.30 -0.82 6.29
C TYR A 85 8.40 -1.37 7.40
N GLU A 86 8.62 -0.87 8.61
CA GLU A 86 7.78 -1.18 9.77
C GLU A 86 7.32 0.14 10.37
N ASN A 87 6.00 0.35 10.43
CA ASN A 87 5.41 1.63 10.81
C ASN A 87 6.00 2.82 10.01
N GLY A 88 6.25 2.64 8.71
CA GLY A 88 6.86 3.65 7.84
C GLY A 88 8.35 3.94 8.07
N HIS A 89 9.01 3.23 8.98
CA HIS A 89 10.46 3.34 9.19
C HIS A 89 11.17 2.25 8.40
N TYR A 90 12.24 2.63 7.69
CA TYR A 90 13.08 1.68 6.96
C TYR A 90 13.68 0.65 7.92
N ARG A 91 13.53 -0.63 7.59
CA ARG A 91 14.02 -1.76 8.39
C ARG A 91 15.24 -2.40 7.75
N ARG A 92 15.16 -2.81 6.48
CA ARG A 92 16.25 -3.46 5.72
C ARG A 92 15.97 -3.49 4.22
N THR A 93 16.98 -3.85 3.42
CA THR A 93 16.86 -4.04 1.97
C THR A 93 17.50 -5.34 1.51
N TYR A 94 17.00 -5.86 0.40
CA TYR A 94 17.46 -7.05 -0.31
C TYR A 94 17.82 -6.69 -1.75
#